data_AF-A0A9J7MXR2-F1
#
_entry.id   AF-A0A9J7MXR2-F1
#
_cell.length_a   1.000
_cell.length_b   1.000
_cell.length_c   1.000
_cell.angle_alpha   90.00
_cell.angle_beta   90.00
_cell.angle_gamma   90.00
#
_symmetry.space_group_name_H-M   'P 1'
#
loop_
_entity.id
_entity.type
_entity.pdbx_description
1 polymer ?
#
loop_
_entity_poly.entity_id
_entity_poly.type
_entity_poly.pdbx_seq_one_letter_code
_entity_poly.pdbx_strand_id
1 'polypeptide(L)'
;MRIKLCHCACSVSNIYRLVIFNRQDCCSERLNPFNIHIGDSDQVSTNPRCGGDHQIDVNQPSISVSCQGMKGRYVGVSLPGSSRILTLCEVQVFSVSYGLTIATDAADYSGTTDSLTVEIFSDVCDDVCVTTTVSGLTADGTEYNRAFAASSFGDPSRLRLTISGGDWLKLDWIDVYSGYTGLYYRFSCPSNGCQLSTDSSEGSEQLNLYVGFVDENECQLDPSARQDCGWGGITPAECQERGCCFDSSFQDAPWCFYSTATDAVIGLWPLNGHYGASDITGNGNNGTATGTQSAPGPYGDADGAFLFSGTENSYIDIPNNGRLDVRYSYTILAHIYPTGEGGPIFDYVGNNNAWGVHFWQAAPQELFMK
;
A
#
# COMPACT_ATOMS: atom_id res chain seq x y z
N MET A 1 -2.65 -19.08 -8.08
CA MET A 1 -1.50 -18.29 -8.57
C MET A 1 -1.79 -16.84 -8.25
N ARG A 2 -1.00 -16.19 -7.39
CA ARG A 2 -1.21 -14.77 -7.05
C ARG A 2 -0.26 -13.92 -7.88
N ILE A 3 -0.82 -13.24 -8.88
CA ILE A 3 -0.16 -12.11 -9.51
C ILE A 3 -0.65 -10.89 -8.73
N LYS A 4 0.23 -10.29 -7.93
CA LYS A 4 -0.01 -8.97 -7.36
C LYS A 4 0.22 -7.97 -8.50
N LEU A 5 -0.84 -7.61 -9.21
CA LEU A 5 -0.82 -6.48 -10.13
C LEU A 5 -0.85 -5.22 -9.27
N CYS A 6 0.31 -4.63 -9.04
CA CYS A 6 0.37 -3.20 -8.76
C CYS A 6 -0.34 -2.49 -9.92
N HIS A 7 -1.13 -1.48 -9.58
CA HIS A 7 -1.83 -0.60 -10.49
C HIS A 7 -0.80 0.08 -11.41
N CYS A 8 -0.40 -0.59 -12.50
CA CYS A 8 0.41 0.03 -13.53
C CYS A 8 -0.53 0.93 -14.33
N ALA A 9 -0.52 2.21 -13.99
CA ALA A 9 -0.75 3.23 -14.99
C ALA A 9 -0.04 2.81 -16.29
N CYS A 10 -0.68 3.00 -17.44
CA CYS A 10 -0.16 2.65 -18.76
C CYS A 10 1.06 3.53 -19.18
N SER A 11 1.81 4.04 -18.20
CA SER A 11 2.90 4.99 -18.32
C SER A 11 4.25 4.29 -18.24
N VAL A 12 5.19 4.80 -19.04
CA VAL A 12 6.56 4.29 -19.10
C VAL A 12 7.28 4.64 -17.78
N SER A 13 7.89 3.65 -17.12
CA SER A 13 8.53 3.81 -15.81
C SER A 13 10.03 3.45 -15.84
N ASN A 14 10.83 4.05 -14.95
CA ASN A 14 12.23 3.67 -14.77
C ASN A 14 12.33 2.54 -13.73
N ILE A 15 12.67 1.34 -14.17
CA ILE A 15 12.70 0.12 -13.36
C ILE A 15 14.11 -0.10 -12.81
N TYR A 16 14.24 -0.13 -11.49
CA TYR A 16 15.54 -0.22 -10.81
C TYR A 16 15.81 -1.60 -10.24
N ARG A 17 14.78 -2.27 -9.72
CA ARG A 17 14.93 -3.56 -9.06
C ARG A 17 13.75 -4.45 -9.39
N LEU A 18 14.03 -5.73 -9.58
CA LEU A 18 13.03 -6.77 -9.62
C LEU A 18 13.35 -7.82 -8.57
N VAL A 19 12.31 -8.48 -8.08
CA VAL A 19 12.45 -9.71 -7.28
C VAL A 19 11.64 -10.79 -7.96
N ILE A 20 12.31 -11.88 -8.32
CA ILE A 20 11.71 -13.03 -9.00
C ILE A 20 11.65 -14.18 -8.01
N PHE A 21 10.44 -14.66 -7.70
CA PHE A 21 10.23 -15.81 -6.83
C PHE A 21 10.01 -17.07 -7.67
N ASN A 22 10.83 -18.08 -7.43
CA ASN A 22 10.75 -19.36 -8.12
C ASN A 22 9.75 -20.29 -7.44
N ARG A 23 9.33 -21.31 -8.18
CA ARG A 23 8.63 -22.46 -7.64
C ARG A 23 9.53 -23.23 -6.66
N GLN A 24 8.97 -23.71 -5.55
CA GLN A 24 9.73 -24.37 -4.46
C GLN A 24 9.27 -25.80 -4.14
N ASP A 25 8.07 -26.21 -4.56
CA ASP A 25 7.49 -27.53 -4.26
C ASP A 25 8.08 -28.67 -5.14
N CYS A 26 8.45 -28.37 -6.38
CA CYS A 26 9.34 -29.20 -7.21
C CYS A 26 9.80 -28.41 -8.44
N CYS A 27 10.81 -28.92 -9.14
CA CYS A 27 11.22 -28.45 -10.47
C CYS A 27 11.79 -27.01 -10.51
N SER A 28 12.39 -26.54 -9.41
CA SER A 28 12.94 -25.18 -9.30
C SER A 28 14.05 -24.92 -10.34
N GLU A 29 14.73 -25.97 -10.78
CA GLU A 29 15.74 -25.92 -11.83
C GLU A 29 15.21 -25.48 -13.20
N ARG A 30 13.91 -25.64 -13.49
CA ARG A 30 13.32 -25.35 -14.82
C ARG A 30 13.39 -23.89 -15.23
N LEU A 31 13.36 -22.98 -14.24
CA LEU A 31 13.47 -21.55 -14.48
C LEU A 31 14.86 -21.17 -14.99
N ASN A 32 15.90 -21.90 -14.60
CA ASN A 32 17.29 -21.54 -14.90
C ASN A 32 17.75 -22.07 -16.28
N PRO A 33 18.48 -21.27 -17.07
CA PRO A 33 18.62 -19.81 -16.98
C PRO A 33 17.37 -19.09 -17.51
N PHE A 34 17.18 -17.84 -17.12
CA PHE A 34 16.13 -16.96 -17.66
C PHE A 34 16.68 -15.55 -17.94
N ASN A 35 15.99 -14.79 -18.79
CA ASN A 35 16.28 -13.38 -19.05
C ASN A 35 15.13 -12.50 -18.59
N ILE A 36 15.49 -11.27 -18.18
CA ILE A 36 14.53 -10.21 -17.88
C ILE A 36 14.67 -9.16 -18.97
N HIS A 37 13.54 -8.69 -19.53
CA HIS A 37 13.47 -7.69 -20.57
C HIS A 37 12.59 -6.51 -20.13
N ILE A 38 13.02 -5.28 -20.44
CA ILE A 38 12.31 -4.06 -20.03
C ILE A 38 12.26 -3.11 -21.22
N GLY A 39 11.06 -2.68 -21.63
CA GLY A 39 10.89 -1.75 -22.75
C GLY A 39 9.44 -1.45 -23.07
N ASP A 40 9.18 -0.82 -24.21
CA ASP A 40 7.85 -0.32 -24.58
C ASP A 40 7.09 -1.22 -25.56
N SER A 41 7.71 -2.31 -26.03
CA SER A 41 7.04 -3.30 -26.90
C SER A 41 6.35 -4.38 -26.07
N ASP A 42 5.16 -4.79 -26.53
CA ASP A 42 4.44 -5.97 -26.06
C ASP A 42 5.14 -7.29 -26.46
N GLN A 43 6.04 -7.25 -27.44
CA GLN A 43 6.89 -8.38 -27.82
C GLN A 43 8.14 -8.42 -26.91
N VAL A 44 8.03 -9.15 -25.80
CA VAL A 44 9.06 -9.26 -24.74
C VAL A 44 10.49 -9.44 -25.27
N SER A 45 10.69 -10.30 -26.27
CA SER A 45 12.01 -10.65 -26.82
C SER A 45 12.69 -9.50 -27.57
N THR A 46 11.92 -8.49 -28.00
CA THR A 46 12.42 -7.31 -28.71
C THR A 46 12.91 -6.20 -27.77
N ASN A 47 12.46 -6.23 -26.51
CA ASN A 47 12.89 -5.28 -25.50
C ASN A 47 14.33 -5.57 -25.04
N PRO A 48 15.12 -4.56 -24.65
CA PRO A 48 16.47 -4.77 -24.14
C PRO A 48 16.45 -5.60 -22.85
N ARG A 49 17.52 -6.37 -22.63
CA ARG A 49 17.67 -7.22 -21.44
C ARG A 49 18.15 -6.39 -20.25
N CYS A 50 17.52 -6.63 -19.10
CA CYS A 50 18.08 -6.23 -17.81
C CYS A 50 19.16 -7.23 -17.40
N GLY A 51 20.42 -6.85 -17.59
CA GLY A 51 21.57 -7.71 -17.33
C GLY A 51 21.68 -8.88 -18.32
N GLY A 52 22.19 -10.00 -17.84
CA GLY A 52 22.46 -11.21 -18.64
C GLY A 52 21.49 -12.37 -18.34
N ASP A 53 22.02 -13.58 -18.41
CA ASP A 53 21.33 -14.78 -17.96
C ASP A 53 21.28 -14.79 -16.43
N HIS A 54 20.07 -14.84 -15.89
CA HIS A 54 19.82 -14.94 -14.46
C HIS A 54 19.57 -16.39 -14.06
N GLN A 55 19.96 -16.72 -12.84
CA GLN A 55 19.74 -18.03 -12.24
C GLN A 55 19.39 -17.84 -10.77
N ILE A 56 18.43 -18.61 -10.27
CA ILE A 56 18.10 -18.69 -8.84
C ILE A 56 18.75 -19.96 -8.31
N ASP A 57 19.60 -19.84 -7.28
CA ASP A 57 20.13 -21.03 -6.59
C ASP A 57 18.97 -21.90 -6.12
N VAL A 58 19.08 -23.22 -6.28
CA VAL A 58 18.01 -24.16 -5.91
C VAL A 58 17.61 -24.09 -4.42
N ASN A 59 18.49 -23.56 -3.56
CA ASN A 59 18.23 -23.35 -2.14
C ASN A 59 17.61 -21.97 -1.82
N GLN A 60 17.44 -21.11 -2.81
CA GLN A 60 16.85 -19.79 -2.65
C GLN A 60 15.43 -19.74 -3.23
N PRO A 61 14.48 -19.13 -2.50
CA PRO A 61 13.12 -18.96 -2.99
C PRO A 61 13.01 -17.87 -4.05
N SER A 62 13.96 -16.95 -4.10
CA SER A 62 13.95 -15.80 -5.00
C SER A 62 15.33 -15.25 -5.29
N ILE A 63 15.41 -14.43 -6.33
CA ILE A 63 16.56 -13.57 -6.63
C ILE A 63 16.11 -12.11 -6.71
N SER A 64 16.96 -11.20 -6.24
CA SER A 64 16.82 -9.77 -6.50
C SER A 64 17.76 -9.33 -7.62
N VAL A 65 17.21 -8.71 -8.66
CA VAL A 65 17.95 -8.25 -9.84
C VAL A 65 17.89 -6.74 -9.90
N SER A 66 19.06 -6.10 -10.03
CA SER A 66 19.16 -4.66 -10.28
C SER A 66 19.18 -4.38 -11.78
N CYS A 67 18.27 -3.51 -12.24
CA CYS A 67 18.12 -3.09 -13.62
C CYS A 67 18.54 -1.64 -13.88
N GLN A 68 19.18 -0.99 -12.90
CA GLN A 68 19.86 0.29 -13.09
C GLN A 68 19.00 1.40 -13.72
N GLY A 69 17.68 1.36 -13.47
CA GLY A 69 16.75 2.38 -13.96
C GLY A 69 16.32 2.23 -15.41
N MET A 70 16.41 1.02 -15.98
CA MET A 70 15.89 0.74 -17.33
C MET A 70 14.46 1.22 -17.51
N LYS A 71 14.23 2.00 -18.55
CA LYS A 71 12.94 2.60 -18.85
C LYS A 71 12.07 1.67 -19.70
N GLY A 72 10.82 1.43 -19.29
CA GLY A 72 9.88 0.64 -20.08
C GLY A 72 8.46 0.62 -19.52
N ARG A 73 7.49 0.36 -20.40
CA ARG A 73 6.10 0.05 -20.05
C ARG A 73 5.91 -1.43 -19.68
N TYR A 74 6.68 -2.32 -20.28
CA TYR A 74 6.58 -3.76 -20.12
C TYR A 74 7.83 -4.34 -19.48
N VAL A 75 7.61 -5.22 -18.51
CA VAL A 75 8.62 -6.12 -17.94
C VAL A 75 8.26 -7.53 -18.36
N GLY A 76 9.18 -8.22 -19.01
CA GLY A 76 8.98 -9.60 -19.45
C GLY A 76 10.08 -10.53 -18.97
N VAL A 77 9.69 -11.74 -18.56
CA VAL A 77 10.62 -12.83 -18.22
C VAL A 77 10.57 -13.86 -19.35
N SER A 78 11.73 -14.23 -19.88
CA SER A 78 11.84 -15.18 -20.99
C SER A 78 12.81 -16.32 -20.66
N LEU A 79 12.50 -17.52 -21.14
CA LEU A 79 13.39 -18.67 -21.06
C LEU A 79 14.12 -18.84 -22.41
N PRO A 80 15.45 -18.70 -22.47
CA PRO A 80 16.18 -19.05 -23.68
C PRO A 80 16.08 -20.57 -23.94
N GLY A 81 15.90 -20.94 -25.21
CA GLY A 81 15.77 -22.34 -25.67
C GLY A 81 14.36 -22.72 -26.11
N SER A 82 14.23 -23.84 -26.82
CA SER A 82 12.94 -24.38 -27.27
C SER A 82 12.32 -25.33 -26.25
N SER A 83 10.97 -25.42 -26.24
CA SER A 83 10.21 -26.40 -25.45
C SER A 83 10.44 -26.35 -23.93
N ARG A 84 10.68 -25.15 -23.38
CA ARG A 84 10.77 -24.92 -21.93
C ARG A 84 9.45 -24.40 -21.37
N ILE A 85 9.22 -24.69 -20.08
CA ILE A 85 8.02 -24.28 -19.35
C ILE A 85 8.43 -23.19 -18.36
N LEU A 86 7.91 -21.97 -18.55
CA LEU A 86 8.09 -20.88 -17.60
C LEU A 86 7.13 -21.05 -16.43
N THR A 87 7.66 -21.03 -15.21
CA THR A 87 6.85 -21.05 -13.99
C THR A 87 7.47 -20.09 -12.99
N LEU A 88 6.66 -19.15 -12.50
CA LEU A 88 7.05 -18.13 -11.53
C LEU A 88 5.99 -18.12 -10.42
N CYS A 89 6.42 -17.94 -9.18
CA CYS A 89 5.51 -17.76 -8.05
C CYS A 89 5.06 -16.31 -7.94
N GLU A 90 6.00 -15.38 -8.07
CA GLU A 90 5.74 -13.94 -7.94
C GLU A 90 6.83 -13.15 -8.67
N VAL A 91 6.44 -12.00 -9.24
CA VAL A 91 7.35 -11.02 -9.83
C VAL A 91 7.03 -9.68 -9.20
N GLN A 92 7.99 -9.11 -8.49
CA GLN A 92 7.87 -7.77 -7.91
C GLN A 92 8.73 -6.82 -8.74
N VAL A 93 8.13 -5.72 -9.20
CA VAL A 93 8.79 -4.71 -10.03
C VAL A 93 8.84 -3.40 -9.24
N PHE A 94 10.04 -2.89 -9.02
CA PHE A 94 10.28 -1.66 -8.28
C PHE A 94 10.83 -0.60 -9.23
N SER A 95 10.08 0.48 -9.39
CA SER A 95 10.50 1.71 -10.05
C SER A 95 10.82 2.78 -9.02
N VAL A 96 11.78 3.67 -9.27
CA VAL A 96 12.03 4.83 -8.39
C VAL A 96 11.21 6.03 -8.85
N SER A 97 9.89 5.84 -8.90
CA SER A 97 8.98 6.98 -8.96
C SER A 97 8.45 7.21 -7.57
N TYR A 98 8.96 8.24 -6.90
CA TYR A 98 8.34 8.73 -5.70
C TYR A 98 7.21 9.69 -6.09
N GLY A 99 6.14 9.67 -5.32
CA GLY A 99 4.98 10.54 -5.54
C GLY A 99 4.85 11.52 -4.39
N LEU A 100 4.41 12.73 -4.70
CA LEU A 100 3.95 13.72 -3.74
C LEU A 100 2.52 14.10 -4.15
N THR A 101 1.56 13.96 -3.24
CA THR A 101 0.18 14.41 -3.42
C THR A 101 -0.12 15.47 -2.39
N ILE A 102 -0.55 16.65 -2.84
CA ILE A 102 -0.88 17.80 -1.97
C ILE A 102 -2.38 18.07 -2.09
N ALA A 103 -3.08 18.07 -0.96
CA ALA A 103 -4.49 18.46 -0.90
C ALA A 103 -4.64 19.85 -0.26
N THR A 104 -5.37 20.73 -0.95
CA THR A 104 -5.73 22.07 -0.47
C THR A 104 -7.13 22.07 0.14
N ASP A 105 -7.35 22.87 1.18
CA ASP A 105 -8.68 23.05 1.80
C ASP A 105 -9.64 23.69 0.78
N ALA A 106 -10.94 23.38 0.91
CA ALA A 106 -12.02 23.93 0.10
C ALA A 106 -12.46 25.35 0.53
N ALA A 107 -11.98 25.84 1.67
CA ALA A 107 -12.40 27.12 2.24
C ALA A 107 -11.28 28.18 2.17
N ASP A 108 -11.49 29.14 1.26
CA ASP A 108 -10.78 30.41 1.07
C ASP A 108 -9.38 30.30 0.42
N TYR A 109 -9.28 30.75 -0.83
CA TYR A 109 -8.02 31.02 -1.54
C TYR A 109 -8.13 32.33 -2.33
N SER A 110 -7.07 33.15 -2.33
CA SER A 110 -6.91 34.26 -3.27
C SER A 110 -5.98 33.81 -4.40
N GLY A 111 -6.56 33.57 -5.59
CA GLY A 111 -5.88 32.90 -6.72
C GLY A 111 -4.50 33.44 -7.11
N THR A 112 -3.49 32.56 -7.18
CA THR A 112 -2.13 32.95 -7.66
C THR A 112 -1.39 31.91 -8.51
N THR A 113 -0.27 32.40 -9.07
CA THR A 113 0.84 31.66 -9.67
C THR A 113 1.87 31.14 -8.65
N ASP A 114 1.51 31.02 -7.38
CA ASP A 114 2.45 30.74 -6.30
C ASP A 114 3.06 29.35 -6.39
N SER A 115 4.19 29.18 -5.70
CA SER A 115 4.89 27.91 -5.65
C SER A 115 5.14 27.46 -4.22
N LEU A 116 4.92 26.18 -3.99
CA LEU A 116 5.19 25.51 -2.73
C LEU A 116 6.43 24.64 -2.91
N THR A 117 7.50 24.99 -2.20
CA THR A 117 8.70 24.17 -2.12
C THR A 117 8.57 23.21 -0.94
N VAL A 118 8.79 21.93 -1.22
CA VAL A 118 8.73 20.83 -0.26
C VAL A 118 10.10 20.20 -0.16
N GLU A 119 10.75 20.38 0.99
CA GLU A 119 11.95 19.68 1.40
C GLU A 119 11.57 18.44 2.21
N ILE A 120 11.99 17.26 1.76
CA ILE A 120 11.64 15.99 2.37
C ILE A 120 12.87 15.44 3.10
N PHE A 121 12.67 15.03 4.35
CA PHE A 121 13.66 14.37 5.19
C PHE A 121 13.25 12.91 5.42
N SER A 122 14.23 12.01 5.49
CA SER A 122 14.00 10.58 5.78
C SER A 122 15.09 10.04 6.69
N ASP A 123 14.93 8.81 7.17
CA ASP A 123 15.88 8.08 8.02
C ASP A 123 17.25 7.82 7.37
N VAL A 124 17.37 7.92 6.04
CA VAL A 124 18.61 7.64 5.30
C VAL A 124 19.43 8.88 4.91
N CYS A 125 18.99 10.08 5.27
CA CYS A 125 19.73 11.33 5.02
C CYS A 125 19.86 12.19 6.27
N ASP A 126 21.06 12.71 6.50
CA ASP A 126 21.37 13.61 7.63
C ASP A 126 20.86 15.06 7.39
N ASP A 127 20.40 15.38 6.18
CA ASP A 127 19.87 16.68 5.76
C ASP A 127 18.74 16.49 4.72
N VAL A 128 18.37 17.50 3.94
CA VAL A 128 17.31 17.42 2.92
C VAL A 128 17.60 16.31 1.91
N CYS A 129 16.76 15.25 1.90
CA CYS A 129 16.86 14.15 0.94
C CYS A 129 16.44 14.59 -0.47
N VAL A 130 15.34 15.34 -0.55
CA VAL A 130 14.72 15.75 -1.80
C VAL A 130 14.14 17.14 -1.62
N THR A 131 14.37 18.00 -2.61
CA THR A 131 13.64 19.27 -2.76
C THR A 131 12.81 19.20 -4.03
N THR A 132 11.51 19.48 -3.90
CA THR A 132 10.58 19.51 -5.04
C THR A 132 9.67 20.72 -4.93
N THR A 133 9.33 21.35 -6.05
CA THR A 133 8.53 22.58 -6.07
C THR A 133 7.26 22.35 -6.88
N VAL A 134 6.09 22.54 -6.25
CA VAL A 134 4.80 22.54 -6.94
C VAL A 134 4.46 23.97 -7.31
N SER A 135 4.17 24.23 -8.58
CA SER A 135 3.84 25.57 -9.07
C SER A 135 2.41 25.60 -9.61
N GLY A 136 1.77 26.76 -9.57
CA GLY A 136 0.42 26.93 -10.13
C GLY A 136 -0.64 26.22 -9.30
N LEU A 137 -0.54 26.36 -7.97
CA LEU A 137 -1.58 25.96 -7.03
C LEU A 137 -2.73 26.97 -7.19
N THR A 138 -3.74 26.62 -7.98
CA THR A 138 -4.75 27.56 -8.50
C THR A 138 -6.19 27.23 -8.11
N ALA A 139 -6.47 26.11 -7.45
CA ALA A 139 -7.83 25.66 -7.19
C ALA A 139 -8.06 24.98 -5.83
N ASP A 140 -9.15 25.36 -5.18
CA ASP A 140 -9.67 24.84 -3.91
C ASP A 140 -10.05 23.37 -4.02
N GLY A 141 -9.83 22.60 -2.95
CA GLY A 141 -10.20 21.17 -2.90
C GLY A 141 -9.56 20.31 -4.00
N THR A 142 -8.44 20.75 -4.57
CA THR A 142 -7.79 20.09 -5.70
C THR A 142 -6.55 19.35 -5.22
N GLU A 143 -6.42 18.09 -5.64
CA GLU A 143 -5.22 17.29 -5.40
C GLU A 143 -4.16 17.56 -6.47
N TYR A 144 -2.97 17.96 -6.03
CA TYR A 144 -1.80 18.16 -6.88
C TYR A 144 -0.85 16.99 -6.76
N ASN A 145 -0.69 16.24 -7.85
CA ASN A 145 0.20 15.09 -7.92
C ASN A 145 1.52 15.44 -8.60
N ARG A 146 2.64 15.16 -7.95
CA ARG A 146 3.99 15.41 -8.48
C ARG A 146 4.89 14.20 -8.30
N ALA A 147 5.41 13.68 -9.41
CA ALA A 147 6.46 12.67 -9.37
C ALA A 147 7.83 13.32 -9.13
N PHE A 148 8.67 12.67 -8.33
CA PHE A 148 10.06 13.06 -8.13
C PHE A 148 10.98 11.83 -8.09
N ALA A 149 12.28 12.06 -8.36
CA ALA A 149 13.29 11.02 -8.37
C ALA A 149 14.26 11.22 -7.19
N ALA A 150 14.62 10.13 -6.53
CA ALA A 150 15.64 10.10 -5.48
C ALA A 150 16.51 8.84 -5.62
N SER A 151 17.81 8.97 -5.36
CA SER A 151 18.80 7.88 -5.51
C SER A 151 18.78 6.89 -4.35
N SER A 152 18.46 7.36 -3.13
CA SER A 152 18.20 6.57 -1.94
C SER A 152 17.23 7.36 -1.06
N PHE A 153 16.05 6.82 -0.83
CA PHE A 153 14.99 7.46 -0.05
C PHE A 153 14.37 6.38 0.81
N GLY A 154 14.54 6.51 2.12
CA GLY A 154 13.99 5.60 3.12
C GLY A 154 12.61 6.07 3.54
N ASP A 155 12.28 5.87 4.82
CA ASP A 155 10.98 6.26 5.37
C ASP A 155 10.97 7.77 5.64
N PRO A 156 10.13 8.57 4.96
CA PRO A 156 10.06 10.00 5.19
C PRO A 156 9.51 10.30 6.59
N SER A 157 10.22 11.15 7.32
CA SER A 157 9.93 11.48 8.72
C SER A 157 9.41 12.89 8.90
N ARG A 158 9.86 13.83 8.06
CA ARG A 158 9.53 15.25 8.13
C ARG A 158 9.47 15.88 6.75
N LEU A 159 8.54 16.81 6.58
CA LEU A 159 8.49 17.77 5.49
C LEU A 159 8.78 19.17 6.02
N ARG A 160 9.52 19.96 5.25
CA ARG A 160 9.57 21.41 5.42
C ARG A 160 8.98 22.07 4.17
N LEU A 161 7.94 22.85 4.41
CA LEU A 161 7.16 23.54 3.40
C LEU A 161 7.55 25.02 3.40
N THR A 162 7.81 25.58 2.23
CA THR A 162 8.08 27.01 2.06
C THR A 162 7.24 27.53 0.91
N ILE A 163 6.37 28.51 1.18
CA ILE A 163 5.60 29.18 0.14
C ILE A 163 6.39 30.34 -0.45
N SER A 164 6.26 30.55 -1.75
CA SER A 164 6.73 31.75 -2.42
C SER A 164 5.55 32.40 -3.13
N GLY A 165 5.35 33.70 -2.93
CA GLY A 165 4.16 34.36 -3.45
C GLY A 165 3.76 35.60 -2.67
N GLY A 166 2.69 36.25 -3.11
CA GLY A 166 2.06 37.35 -2.39
C GLY A 166 0.84 36.93 -1.58
N ASP A 167 0.39 35.69 -1.71
CA ASP A 167 -0.89 35.23 -1.19
C ASP A 167 -0.69 34.05 -0.23
N TRP A 168 -1.77 33.65 0.44
CA TRP A 168 -1.77 32.59 1.44
C TRP A 168 -2.36 31.28 0.89
N LEU A 169 -1.85 30.15 1.38
CA LEU A 169 -2.22 28.79 0.99
C LEU A 169 -2.61 27.99 2.22
N LYS A 170 -3.72 27.27 2.15
CA LYS A 170 -4.18 26.39 3.23
C LYS A 170 -4.21 24.93 2.77
N LEU A 171 -3.47 24.08 3.49
CA LEU A 171 -3.32 22.66 3.19
C LEU A 171 -4.11 21.80 4.18
N ASP A 172 -4.69 20.71 3.68
CA ASP A 172 -5.34 19.69 4.52
C ASP A 172 -4.36 18.59 4.90
N TRP A 173 -3.68 18.02 3.91
CA TRP A 173 -2.68 16.97 4.09
C TRP A 173 -1.74 16.89 2.88
N ILE A 174 -0.60 16.25 3.09
CA ILE A 174 0.36 15.89 2.05
C ILE A 174 0.69 14.41 2.17
N ASP A 175 0.58 13.66 1.08
CA ASP A 175 1.03 12.27 1.02
C ASP A 175 2.36 12.18 0.25
N VAL A 176 3.31 11.44 0.81
CA VAL A 176 4.52 11.00 0.12
C VAL A 176 4.38 9.52 -0.19
N TYR A 177 4.50 9.14 -1.46
CA TYR A 177 4.52 7.75 -1.90
C TYR A 177 5.95 7.28 -2.15
N SER A 178 6.34 6.20 -1.50
CA SER A 178 7.60 5.52 -1.78
C SER A 178 7.42 4.45 -2.85
N GLY A 179 7.93 4.70 -4.06
CA GLY A 179 8.01 3.68 -5.11
C GLY A 179 8.96 2.51 -4.76
N TYR A 180 9.83 2.70 -3.76
CA TYR A 180 10.76 1.67 -3.30
C TYR A 180 10.10 0.67 -2.35
N THR A 181 9.32 1.14 -1.37
CA THR A 181 8.61 0.28 -0.40
C THR A 181 7.16 -0.02 -0.79
N GLY A 182 6.55 0.82 -1.64
CA GLY A 182 5.13 0.76 -1.98
C GLY A 182 4.21 1.40 -0.92
N LEU A 183 4.76 2.13 0.04
CA LEU A 183 4.02 2.74 1.16
C LEU A 183 3.65 4.20 0.88
N TYR A 184 2.55 4.65 1.48
CA TYR A 184 2.13 6.04 1.55
C TYR A 184 2.37 6.56 2.96
N TYR A 185 2.96 7.76 3.06
CA TYR A 185 3.24 8.44 4.31
C TYR A 185 2.45 9.74 4.31
N ARG A 186 1.44 9.83 5.18
CA ARG A 186 0.55 10.99 5.27
C ARG A 186 1.09 12.00 6.27
N PHE A 187 1.12 13.26 5.88
CA PHE A 187 1.47 14.42 6.69
C PHE A 187 0.21 15.27 6.83
N SER A 188 -0.51 15.11 7.92
CA SER A 188 -1.79 15.80 8.15
C SER A 188 -1.59 17.17 8.78
N CYS A 189 -2.44 18.12 8.41
CA CYS A 189 -2.59 19.38 9.09
C CYS A 189 -3.60 19.27 10.25
N PRO A 190 -3.54 20.16 11.26
CA PRO A 190 -4.57 20.25 12.31
C PRO A 190 -5.96 20.52 11.73
N SER A 191 -7.00 20.41 12.57
CA SER A 191 -8.42 20.57 12.19
C SER A 191 -8.78 21.92 11.52
N ASN A 192 -7.88 22.91 11.54
CA ASN A 192 -8.02 24.19 10.83
C ASN A 192 -7.07 24.34 9.63
N GLY A 193 -6.49 23.25 9.12
CA GLY A 193 -5.52 23.26 8.02
C GLY A 193 -4.16 23.88 8.39
N CYS A 194 -3.20 23.78 7.47
CA CYS A 194 -1.91 24.44 7.56
C CYS A 194 -1.91 25.70 6.69
N GLN A 195 -1.89 26.87 7.32
CA GLN A 195 -1.89 28.14 6.60
C GLN A 195 -0.46 28.67 6.39
N LEU A 196 -0.03 28.71 5.14
CA LEU A 196 1.25 29.25 4.69
C LEU A 196 1.02 30.63 4.05
N SER A 197 1.79 31.65 4.41
CA SER A 197 1.75 32.97 3.79
C SER A 197 3.09 33.69 3.94
N THR A 198 3.48 34.48 2.95
CA THR A 198 4.62 35.41 3.08
C THR A 198 4.27 36.64 3.92
N ASP A 199 2.97 36.94 4.12
CA ASP A 199 2.49 37.92 5.08
C ASP A 199 2.35 37.29 6.46
N SER A 200 3.19 37.73 7.40
CA SER A 200 3.19 37.28 8.80
C SER A 200 1.87 37.51 9.55
N SER A 201 0.98 38.36 9.04
CA SER A 201 -0.36 38.59 9.61
C SER A 201 -1.40 37.58 9.12
N GLU A 202 -1.13 36.89 8.01
CA GLU A 202 -2.02 35.93 7.39
C GLU A 202 -1.53 34.49 7.56
N GLY A 203 -0.27 34.25 7.90
CA GLY A 203 0.25 32.90 8.08
C GLY A 203 1.74 32.87 8.33
N SER A 204 2.34 31.69 8.15
CA SER A 204 3.79 31.50 8.24
C SER A 204 4.39 31.24 6.86
N GLU A 205 5.54 31.82 6.54
CA GLU A 205 6.22 31.58 5.25
C GLU A 205 6.71 30.12 5.14
N GLN A 206 6.94 29.49 6.28
CA GLN A 206 7.48 28.16 6.40
C GLN A 206 6.78 27.34 7.48
N LEU A 207 6.60 26.05 7.21
CA LEU A 207 6.01 25.09 8.14
C LEU A 207 6.74 23.76 8.11
N ASN A 208 6.92 23.12 9.28
CA ASN A 208 7.39 21.75 9.34
C ASN A 208 6.20 20.83 9.63
N LEU A 209 6.04 19.78 8.81
CA LEU A 209 5.10 18.70 9.04
C LEU A 209 5.86 17.42 9.36
N TYR A 210 5.29 16.60 10.22
CA TYR A 210 5.85 15.30 10.57
C TYR A 210 4.87 14.22 10.11
N VAL A 211 5.40 13.03 9.83
CA VAL A 211 4.56 11.92 9.35
C VAL A 211 3.52 11.62 10.42
N GLY A 212 2.25 11.70 10.04
CA GLY A 212 1.13 11.60 10.94
C GLY A 212 0.87 10.16 11.33
N PHE A 213 0.93 9.89 12.63
CA PHE A 213 -0.15 9.17 13.30
C PHE A 213 -0.44 9.86 14.63
N VAL A 214 -1.52 10.64 14.63
CA VAL A 214 -2.62 10.41 15.58
C VAL A 214 -3.91 10.93 14.96
N ASP A 215 -4.75 10.02 14.49
CA ASP A 215 -6.13 10.30 14.09
C ASP A 215 -6.88 10.84 15.32
N GLU A 216 -7.61 11.96 15.18
CA GLU A 216 -8.41 12.55 16.26
C GLU A 216 -9.47 11.57 16.83
N ASN A 217 -9.80 10.48 16.11
CA ASN A 217 -10.67 9.42 16.61
C ASN A 217 -9.94 8.28 17.35
N GLU A 218 -8.62 8.11 17.14
CA GLU A 218 -7.81 7.05 17.79
C GLU A 218 -7.19 7.51 19.12
N CYS A 219 -7.32 8.80 19.43
CA CYS A 219 -6.95 9.39 20.71
C CYS A 219 -8.11 9.50 21.70
N GLN A 220 -9.30 9.01 21.34
CA GLN A 220 -10.48 8.98 22.22
C GLN A 220 -10.43 7.77 23.16
N LEU A 221 -9.38 7.70 23.98
CA LEU A 221 -9.26 6.71 25.04
C LEU A 221 -9.89 7.22 26.34
N ASP A 222 -10.62 6.33 27.01
CA ASP A 222 -11.07 6.54 28.38
C ASP A 222 -9.83 6.87 29.26
N PRO A 223 -9.86 7.93 30.09
CA PRO A 223 -8.74 8.34 30.91
C PRO A 223 -8.15 7.22 31.78
N SER A 224 -8.96 6.26 32.20
CA SER A 224 -8.51 5.11 33.01
C SER A 224 -7.76 4.04 32.22
N ALA A 225 -7.92 4.01 30.90
CA ALA A 225 -7.29 3.04 30.01
C ALA A 225 -5.99 3.59 29.37
N ARG A 226 -5.65 4.85 29.61
CA ARG A 226 -4.48 5.50 29.02
C ARG A 226 -3.18 4.91 29.58
N GLN A 227 -2.32 4.45 28.67
CA GLN A 227 -0.96 4.04 29.00
C GLN A 227 0.00 5.16 28.67
N ASP A 228 0.84 5.55 29.63
CA ASP A 228 1.79 6.64 29.50
C ASP A 228 2.79 6.40 28.35
N CYS A 229 2.96 7.39 27.49
CA CYS A 229 3.91 7.40 26.38
C CYS A 229 4.97 8.52 26.51
N GLY A 230 4.97 9.29 27.60
CA GLY A 230 5.82 10.46 27.80
C GLY A 230 6.45 10.53 29.18
N TRP A 231 6.64 11.77 29.65
CA TRP A 231 7.09 12.09 30.99
C TRP A 231 6.33 13.31 31.52
N GLY A 232 6.39 13.55 32.83
CA GLY A 232 5.70 14.68 33.46
C GLY A 232 6.15 16.03 32.90
N GLY A 233 5.20 16.83 32.41
CA GLY A 233 5.46 18.15 31.83
C GLY A 233 5.89 18.14 30.36
N ILE A 234 5.82 16.99 29.68
CA ILE A 234 6.02 16.89 28.23
C ILE A 234 5.07 17.85 27.48
N THR A 235 5.58 18.54 26.47
CA THR A 235 4.75 19.43 25.64
C THR A 235 3.90 18.62 24.65
N PRO A 236 2.79 19.19 24.13
CA PRO A 236 2.00 18.54 23.08
C PRO A 236 2.84 18.15 21.87
N ALA A 237 3.74 19.03 21.43
CA ALA A 237 4.61 18.79 20.28
C ALA A 237 5.61 17.63 20.51
N GLU A 238 6.26 17.59 21.68
CA GLU A 238 7.19 16.50 22.03
C GLU A 238 6.47 15.16 22.21
N CYS A 239 5.22 15.16 22.69
CA CYS A 239 4.40 13.97 22.76
C CYS A 239 4.02 13.45 21.37
N GLN A 240 3.62 14.35 20.48
CA GLN A 240 3.27 14.02 19.09
C GLN A 240 4.49 13.56 18.29
N GLU A 241 5.68 14.12 18.53
CA GLU A 241 6.95 13.66 17.94
C GLU A 241 7.27 12.20 18.30
N ARG A 242 6.73 11.70 19.41
CA ARG A 242 6.86 10.31 19.85
C ARG A 242 5.78 9.38 19.27
N GLY A 243 4.93 9.89 18.37
CA GLY A 243 3.84 9.13 17.75
C GLY A 243 2.69 8.82 18.71
N CYS A 244 2.43 9.69 19.67
CA CYS A 244 1.47 9.48 20.75
C CYS A 244 0.40 10.58 20.83
N CYS A 245 -0.71 10.23 21.47
CA CYS A 245 -1.85 11.11 21.73
C CYS A 245 -1.55 12.06 22.87
N PHE A 246 -1.96 13.32 22.72
CA PHE A 246 -1.91 14.31 23.79
C PHE A 246 -3.30 14.81 24.18
N ASP A 247 -3.68 14.67 25.45
CA ASP A 247 -4.88 15.28 26.03
C ASP A 247 -4.68 15.61 27.52
N SER A 248 -4.63 16.90 27.84
CA SER A 248 -4.45 17.43 29.18
C SER A 248 -5.75 17.72 29.94
N SER A 249 -6.91 17.30 29.41
CA SER A 249 -8.23 17.59 30.00
C SER A 249 -8.49 16.85 31.32
N PHE A 250 -7.68 15.83 31.63
CA PHE A 250 -7.83 14.98 32.81
C PHE A 250 -6.57 15.03 33.69
N GLN A 251 -6.73 15.40 34.96
CA GLN A 251 -5.60 15.62 35.88
C GLN A 251 -4.99 14.33 36.46
N ASP A 252 -5.77 13.24 36.48
CA ASP A 252 -5.39 11.95 37.07
C ASP A 252 -5.08 10.88 36.00
N ALA A 253 -4.82 11.29 34.76
CA ALA A 253 -4.49 10.39 33.65
C ALA A 253 -3.25 10.89 32.89
N PRO A 254 -2.45 10.02 32.26
CA PRO A 254 -1.34 10.43 31.42
C PRO A 254 -1.81 11.39 30.31
N TRP A 255 -1.19 12.58 30.25
CA TRP A 255 -1.49 13.55 29.21
C TRP A 255 -0.91 13.15 27.87
N CYS A 256 0.21 12.43 27.87
CA CYS A 256 0.79 11.81 26.69
C CYS A 256 0.61 10.30 26.77
N PHE A 257 -0.11 9.70 25.82
CA PHE A 257 -0.49 8.29 25.87
C PHE A 257 -0.50 7.64 24.49
N TYR A 258 -0.35 6.31 24.44
CA TYR A 258 -0.39 5.56 23.19
C TYR A 258 -1.78 5.61 22.54
N SER A 259 -1.84 5.71 21.19
CA SER A 259 -3.10 5.58 20.44
C SER A 259 -3.56 4.12 20.38
N THR A 260 -4.83 3.88 20.02
CA THR A 260 -5.36 2.52 19.82
C THR A 260 -4.92 1.86 18.51
N ALA A 261 -4.14 2.55 17.67
CA ALA A 261 -3.74 2.07 16.35
C ALA A 261 -2.59 1.06 16.43
N THR A 262 -2.93 -0.19 16.68
CA THR A 262 -2.17 -1.29 16.08
C THR A 262 -2.80 -1.58 14.72
N ASP A 263 -2.02 -1.70 13.64
CA ASP A 263 -2.43 -2.27 12.35
C ASP A 263 -3.18 -3.60 12.56
N ALA A 264 -4.48 -3.52 12.82
CA ALA A 264 -5.27 -4.67 13.20
C ALA A 264 -5.87 -5.27 11.94
N VAL A 265 -5.55 -6.54 11.69
CA VAL A 265 -6.20 -7.35 10.67
C VAL A 265 -7.72 -7.21 10.83
N ILE A 266 -8.40 -6.65 9.83
CA ILE A 266 -9.84 -6.34 9.88
C ILE A 266 -10.69 -7.62 9.91
N GLY A 267 -10.18 -8.73 9.37
CA GLY A 267 -10.79 -10.05 9.48
C GLY A 267 -9.83 -11.16 9.06
N LEU A 268 -9.90 -12.30 9.73
CA LEU A 268 -9.11 -13.49 9.41
C LEU A 268 -10.00 -14.72 9.53
N TRP A 269 -10.14 -15.44 8.41
CA TRP A 269 -10.91 -16.68 8.33
C TRP A 269 -9.95 -17.83 8.00
N PRO A 270 -9.62 -18.69 8.98
CA PRO A 270 -8.77 -19.85 8.73
C PRO A 270 -9.41 -20.89 7.80
N LEU A 271 -10.75 -20.88 7.66
CA LEU A 271 -11.52 -21.74 6.76
C LEU A 271 -11.16 -23.23 6.87
N ASN A 272 -11.31 -23.77 8.08
CA ASN A 272 -11.10 -25.19 8.38
C ASN A 272 -12.19 -25.75 9.30
N GLY A 273 -12.19 -27.05 9.56
CA GLY A 273 -13.20 -27.72 10.39
C GLY A 273 -13.26 -27.23 11.84
N HIS A 274 -12.20 -26.60 12.36
CA HIS A 274 -12.16 -26.09 13.73
C HIS A 274 -12.79 -24.70 13.86
N TYR A 275 -12.45 -23.78 12.95
CA TYR A 275 -12.93 -22.40 12.98
C TYR A 275 -14.14 -22.16 12.06
N GLY A 276 -14.47 -23.11 11.19
CA GLY A 276 -15.51 -22.95 10.19
C GLY A 276 -15.29 -21.70 9.33
N ALA A 277 -16.34 -20.90 9.18
CA ALA A 277 -16.30 -19.57 8.55
C ALA A 277 -16.23 -18.42 9.57
N SER A 278 -15.81 -18.68 10.82
CA SER A 278 -15.71 -17.64 11.84
C SER A 278 -14.49 -16.74 11.65
N ASP A 279 -14.67 -15.47 11.97
CA ASP A 279 -13.60 -14.47 12.02
C ASP A 279 -12.89 -14.55 13.37
N ILE A 280 -11.61 -14.94 13.35
CA ILE A 280 -10.83 -15.14 14.57
C ILE A 280 -10.22 -13.85 15.12
N THR A 281 -10.33 -12.73 14.40
CA THR A 281 -9.83 -11.43 14.88
C THR A 281 -10.72 -10.86 15.99
N GLY A 282 -11.95 -11.35 16.12
CA GLY A 282 -12.93 -10.81 17.07
C GLY A 282 -13.66 -9.57 16.56
N ASN A 283 -13.45 -9.16 15.31
CA ASN A 283 -14.09 -7.98 14.72
C ASN A 283 -15.55 -8.20 14.33
N GLY A 284 -16.07 -9.41 14.48
CA GLY A 284 -17.48 -9.74 14.30
C GLY A 284 -17.86 -10.00 12.84
N ASN A 285 -16.88 -10.18 11.94
CA ASN A 285 -17.10 -10.45 10.53
C ASN A 285 -17.30 -11.96 10.25
N ASN A 286 -18.08 -12.63 11.08
CA ASN A 286 -18.29 -14.08 10.94
C ASN A 286 -19.03 -14.41 9.65
N GLY A 287 -18.47 -15.30 8.85
CA GLY A 287 -19.09 -15.80 7.63
C GLY A 287 -20.07 -16.94 7.87
N THR A 288 -20.93 -17.17 6.89
CA THR A 288 -21.90 -18.27 6.85
C THR A 288 -21.61 -19.17 5.66
N ALA A 289 -21.22 -20.42 5.94
CA ALA A 289 -20.97 -21.42 4.92
C ALA A 289 -22.27 -22.13 4.50
N THR A 290 -22.57 -22.11 3.20
CA THR A 290 -23.76 -22.72 2.60
C THR A 290 -23.34 -23.75 1.56
N GLY A 291 -23.80 -25.01 1.71
CA GLY A 291 -23.57 -26.10 0.75
C GLY A 291 -22.10 -26.47 0.48
N THR A 292 -21.18 -26.04 1.35
CA THR A 292 -19.75 -26.37 1.30
C THR A 292 -19.45 -27.71 1.98
N GLN A 293 -18.39 -28.39 1.55
CA GLN A 293 -17.90 -29.63 2.18
C GLN A 293 -16.51 -29.39 2.79
N SER A 294 -16.05 -30.28 3.67
CA SER A 294 -14.67 -30.26 4.18
C SER A 294 -13.75 -31.01 3.23
N ALA A 295 -12.51 -30.55 3.12
CA ALA A 295 -11.48 -31.17 2.31
C ALA A 295 -10.10 -31.06 2.96
N PRO A 296 -9.14 -31.92 2.55
CA PRO A 296 -7.79 -31.84 3.04
C PRO A 296 -7.15 -30.48 2.77
N GLY A 297 -6.55 -29.89 3.81
CA GLY A 297 -5.81 -28.65 3.70
C GLY A 297 -4.49 -28.82 2.93
N PRO A 298 -3.78 -27.72 2.65
CA PRO A 298 -2.47 -27.75 1.98
C PRO A 298 -1.41 -28.58 2.71
N TYR A 299 -1.60 -28.85 4.00
CA TYR A 299 -0.70 -29.64 4.83
C TYR A 299 -1.19 -31.09 5.05
N GLY A 300 -2.25 -31.51 4.34
CA GLY A 300 -2.75 -32.89 4.36
C GLY A 300 -3.69 -33.22 5.52
N ASP A 301 -4.07 -32.22 6.31
CA ASP A 301 -5.04 -32.33 7.39
C ASP A 301 -6.48 -32.46 6.84
N ALA A 302 -7.22 -33.50 7.25
CA ALA A 302 -8.45 -33.95 6.59
C ALA A 302 -9.57 -32.90 6.48
N ASP A 303 -9.65 -31.97 7.43
CA ASP A 303 -10.64 -30.87 7.47
C ASP A 303 -9.96 -29.49 7.37
N GLY A 304 -8.80 -29.44 6.72
CA GLY A 304 -7.96 -28.24 6.63
C GLY A 304 -8.43 -27.17 5.66
N ALA A 305 -9.44 -27.47 4.84
CA ALA A 305 -9.99 -26.57 3.86
C ALA A 305 -11.49 -26.81 3.63
N PHE A 306 -12.12 -25.86 2.96
CA PHE A 306 -13.45 -26.02 2.39
C PHE A 306 -13.37 -26.40 0.91
N LEU A 307 -14.23 -27.33 0.50
CA LEU A 307 -14.50 -27.68 -0.89
C LEU A 307 -15.80 -27.02 -1.34
N PHE A 308 -15.71 -26.32 -2.47
CA PHE A 308 -16.83 -25.70 -3.15
C PHE A 308 -17.19 -26.53 -4.38
N SER A 309 -18.48 -26.85 -4.55
CA SER A 309 -18.97 -27.68 -5.67
C SER A 309 -19.08 -26.93 -7.00
N GLY A 310 -18.85 -25.61 -7.00
CA GLY A 310 -19.02 -24.77 -8.19
C GLY A 310 -20.48 -24.50 -8.56
N THR A 311 -21.42 -24.71 -7.64
CA THR A 311 -22.84 -24.41 -7.83
C THR A 311 -23.25 -23.15 -7.07
N GLU A 312 -24.35 -22.51 -7.49
CA GLU A 312 -24.90 -21.31 -6.83
C GLU A 312 -25.25 -21.52 -5.35
N ASN A 313 -25.40 -22.78 -4.91
CA ASN A 313 -25.72 -23.14 -3.53
C ASN A 313 -24.49 -23.51 -2.69
N SER A 314 -23.27 -23.23 -3.17
CA SER A 314 -22.01 -23.63 -2.54
C SER A 314 -21.08 -22.43 -2.37
N TYR A 315 -21.23 -21.67 -1.28
CA TYR A 315 -20.48 -20.44 -1.02
C TYR A 315 -20.30 -20.17 0.47
N ILE A 316 -19.40 -19.25 0.81
CA ILE A 316 -19.31 -18.64 2.13
C ILE A 316 -19.65 -17.16 1.97
N ASP A 317 -20.69 -16.72 2.67
CA ASP A 317 -21.10 -15.31 2.70
C ASP A 317 -20.51 -14.64 3.93
N ILE A 318 -19.79 -13.54 3.74
CA ILE A 318 -19.21 -12.74 4.83
C ILE A 318 -19.97 -11.41 4.85
N PRO A 319 -20.70 -11.09 5.93
CA PRO A 319 -21.50 -9.88 5.97
C PRO A 319 -20.61 -8.63 6.00
N ASN A 320 -20.82 -7.73 5.03
CA ASN A 320 -20.20 -6.41 5.05
C ASN A 320 -21.09 -5.40 5.79
N ASN A 321 -20.93 -5.32 7.11
CA ASN A 321 -21.67 -4.41 7.98
C ASN A 321 -20.94 -3.05 8.22
N GLY A 322 -20.02 -2.69 7.33
CA GLY A 322 -19.25 -1.45 7.39
C GLY A 322 -17.85 -1.57 8.00
N ARG A 323 -17.57 -2.63 8.79
CA ARG A 323 -16.20 -2.88 9.31
C ARG A 323 -15.23 -3.40 8.25
N LEU A 324 -15.74 -4.04 7.20
CA LEU A 324 -14.95 -4.52 6.08
C LEU A 324 -14.74 -3.48 4.99
N ASP A 325 -15.38 -2.30 5.07
CA ASP A 325 -15.30 -1.24 4.07
C ASP A 325 -14.00 -0.42 4.26
N VAL A 326 -12.84 -1.00 3.88
CA VAL A 326 -11.56 -0.33 4.03
C VAL A 326 -11.36 0.75 2.96
N ARG A 327 -10.84 1.90 3.39
CA ARG A 327 -10.87 3.17 2.62
C ARG A 327 -9.79 3.30 1.54
N TYR A 328 -8.68 2.58 1.67
CA TYR A 328 -7.47 2.82 0.86
C TYR A 328 -6.93 1.60 0.10
N SER A 329 -6.95 0.39 0.68
CA SER A 329 -6.49 -0.82 -0.01
C SER A 329 -6.99 -2.11 0.64
N TYR A 330 -7.33 -3.12 -0.17
CA TYR A 330 -7.61 -4.49 0.29
C TYR A 330 -6.42 -5.41 0.02
N THR A 331 -6.05 -6.25 0.99
CA THR A 331 -5.09 -7.34 0.78
C THR A 331 -5.78 -8.67 1.08
N ILE A 332 -5.90 -9.53 0.07
CA ILE A 332 -6.50 -10.86 0.21
C ILE A 332 -5.41 -11.92 0.17
N LEU A 333 -5.39 -12.78 1.20
CA LEU A 333 -4.45 -13.88 1.33
C LEU A 333 -5.20 -15.22 1.45
N ALA A 334 -5.54 -15.87 0.33
CA ALA A 334 -6.12 -17.23 0.32
C ALA A 334 -5.24 -18.32 -0.34
N HIS A 335 -5.28 -19.54 0.17
CA HIS A 335 -4.74 -20.74 -0.51
C HIS A 335 -5.88 -21.41 -1.28
N ILE A 336 -5.76 -21.53 -2.61
CA ILE A 336 -6.86 -21.97 -3.49
C ILE A 336 -6.36 -23.10 -4.39
N TYR A 337 -7.12 -24.19 -4.43
CA TYR A 337 -6.86 -25.33 -5.29
C TYR A 337 -8.02 -25.49 -6.30
N PRO A 338 -7.90 -24.88 -7.50
CA PRO A 338 -8.97 -24.90 -8.49
C PRO A 338 -9.08 -26.28 -9.15
N THR A 339 -10.27 -26.87 -9.13
CA THR A 339 -10.57 -28.16 -9.79
C THR A 339 -11.66 -28.06 -10.85
N GLY A 340 -12.26 -26.88 -11.04
CA GLY A 340 -13.33 -26.62 -12.01
C GLY A 340 -12.82 -25.96 -13.31
N GLU A 341 -13.73 -25.83 -14.28
CA GLU A 341 -13.46 -25.20 -15.58
C GLU A 341 -13.48 -23.65 -15.53
N GLY A 342 -14.11 -23.06 -14.51
CA GLY A 342 -14.13 -21.61 -14.26
C GLY A 342 -15.26 -21.18 -13.31
N GLY A 343 -15.12 -20.02 -12.67
CA GLY A 343 -16.09 -19.51 -11.68
C GLY A 343 -15.52 -18.46 -10.71
N PRO A 344 -16.39 -17.82 -9.90
CA PRO A 344 -15.97 -16.87 -8.89
C PRO A 344 -15.16 -17.54 -7.79
N ILE A 345 -14.12 -16.85 -7.31
CA ILE A 345 -13.34 -17.26 -6.13
C ILE A 345 -13.63 -16.32 -4.95
N PHE A 346 -13.64 -15.02 -5.20
CA PHE A 346 -13.95 -14.01 -4.20
C PHE A 346 -14.57 -12.80 -4.89
N ASP A 347 -15.71 -12.36 -4.36
CA ASP A 347 -16.41 -11.18 -4.85
C ASP A 347 -16.66 -10.22 -3.68
N TYR A 348 -16.18 -8.99 -3.81
CA TYR A 348 -16.49 -7.88 -2.92
C TYR A 348 -17.39 -6.89 -3.66
N VAL A 349 -18.61 -6.75 -3.16
CA VAL A 349 -19.61 -5.82 -3.70
C VAL A 349 -19.70 -4.61 -2.77
N GLY A 350 -19.46 -3.42 -3.33
CA GLY A 350 -19.57 -2.17 -2.57
C GLY A 350 -21.02 -1.72 -2.36
N ASN A 351 -21.20 -0.64 -1.58
CA ASN A 351 -22.51 -0.14 -1.12
C ASN A 351 -23.52 0.25 -2.23
N ASN A 352 -23.08 0.35 -3.49
CA ASN A 352 -23.93 0.74 -4.64
C ASN A 352 -24.20 -0.42 -5.62
N ASN A 353 -24.01 -1.69 -5.22
CA ASN A 353 -23.97 -2.84 -6.13
C ASN A 353 -22.96 -2.70 -7.28
N ALA A 354 -22.02 -1.75 -7.15
CA ALA A 354 -20.89 -1.61 -8.03
C ALA A 354 -19.84 -2.66 -7.63
N TRP A 355 -19.35 -3.36 -8.65
CA TRP A 355 -18.25 -4.31 -8.56
C TRP A 355 -17.02 -3.64 -7.91
N GLY A 356 -16.69 -4.07 -6.68
CA GLY A 356 -15.57 -3.54 -5.92
C GLY A 356 -14.27 -4.29 -6.24
N VAL A 357 -14.21 -5.57 -5.87
CA VAL A 357 -13.11 -6.48 -6.23
C VAL A 357 -13.70 -7.79 -6.72
N HIS A 358 -13.33 -8.23 -7.91
CA HIS A 358 -13.73 -9.53 -8.44
C HIS A 358 -12.51 -10.38 -8.71
N PHE A 359 -12.42 -11.53 -8.04
CA PHE A 359 -11.38 -12.52 -8.26
C PHE A 359 -12.00 -13.81 -8.78
N TRP A 360 -11.57 -14.20 -9.99
CA TRP A 360 -12.26 -15.21 -10.79
C TRP A 360 -11.28 -16.20 -11.41
N GLN A 361 -11.72 -17.45 -11.56
CA GLN A 361 -11.05 -18.45 -12.39
C GLN A 361 -11.65 -18.46 -13.79
N ALA A 362 -10.90 -18.00 -14.79
CA ALA A 362 -11.36 -17.94 -16.18
C ALA A 362 -11.22 -19.29 -16.90
N ALA A 363 -10.23 -20.09 -16.52
CA ALA A 363 -9.94 -21.43 -17.05
C ALA A 363 -9.16 -22.26 -16.00
N PRO A 364 -8.93 -23.59 -16.20
CA PRO A 364 -8.18 -24.43 -15.26
C PRO A 364 -6.80 -23.91 -14.83
N GLN A 365 -6.16 -23.07 -15.65
CA GLN A 365 -4.85 -22.49 -15.39
C GLN A 365 -4.83 -20.96 -15.48
N GLU A 366 -5.99 -20.31 -15.51
CA GLU A 366 -6.11 -18.88 -15.73
C GLU A 366 -6.94 -18.22 -14.62
N LEU A 367 -6.33 -17.24 -13.97
CA LEU A 367 -6.95 -16.44 -12.92
C LEU A 367 -6.97 -14.98 -13.38
N PHE A 368 -8.07 -14.31 -13.09
CA PHE A 368 -8.32 -12.93 -13.44
C PHE A 368 -8.81 -12.17 -12.21
N MET A 369 -8.40 -10.91 -12.08
CA MET A 369 -8.90 -10.00 -11.06
C MET A 369 -9.22 -8.65 -11.68
N LYS A 370 -10.33 -8.03 -11.28
CA LYS A 370 -10.77 -6.70 -11.72
C LYS A 370 -11.16 -5.83 -10.56
#